data_AF-N6X8E8-F1
#
_entry.id   AF-N6X8E8-F1
#
_cell.length_a   1.000
_cell.length_b   1.000
_cell.length_c   1.000
_cell.angle_alpha   90.00
_cell.angle_beta   90.00
_cell.angle_gamma   90.00
#
_symmetry.space_group_name_H-M   'P 1'
#
loop_
_entity.id
_entity.type
_entity.pdbx_description
1 polymer ?
#
loop_
_entity_poly.entity_id
_entity_poly.type
_entity_poly.pdbx_seq_one_letter_code
_entity_poly.pdbx_strand_id
1 'polypeptide(L)'
;MIPLVSSIASVDLIRLRDRVLTAPCFTGTAGDYPWDRWERAALEAGVRNDLAGLGRAVFREAFQHDWSNELKAECGWIDGGAEMILHALAVPDEAVTRWEALIEADGYPDEMEAPRIDLDPYELADRLEAVGIKSSIVRT
;
A
#
# COMPACT_ATOMS: atom_id res chain seq x y z
N MET A 1 -2.64 -18.31 -8.35
CA MET A 1 -2.23 -17.87 -7.01
C MET A 1 -3.50 -17.57 -6.24
N ILE A 2 -3.68 -18.13 -5.04
CA ILE A 2 -4.83 -17.81 -4.19
C ILE A 2 -4.48 -16.51 -3.45
N PRO A 3 -5.34 -15.47 -3.48
CA PRO A 3 -5.05 -14.21 -2.81
C PRO A 3 -5.13 -14.39 -1.29
N LEU A 4 -4.12 -13.91 -0.55
CA LEU A 4 -4.03 -14.05 0.90
C LEU A 4 -5.26 -13.49 1.63
N VAL A 5 -5.71 -12.30 1.20
CA VAL A 5 -6.97 -11.68 1.60
C VAL A 5 -7.61 -11.15 0.33
N SER A 6 -8.83 -11.61 0.02
CA SER A 6 -9.56 -11.17 -1.17
C SER A 6 -10.28 -9.83 -0.96
N SER A 7 -10.71 -9.56 0.27
CA SER A 7 -11.42 -8.33 0.61
C SER A 7 -11.30 -7.99 2.10
N ILE A 8 -11.25 -6.70 2.41
CA ILE A 8 -11.31 -6.15 3.77
C ILE A 8 -12.42 -5.11 3.81
N ALA A 9 -13.33 -5.23 4.78
CA ALA A 9 -14.56 -4.42 4.82
C ALA A 9 -15.30 -4.45 3.46
N SER A 10 -15.48 -3.31 2.80
CA SER A 10 -16.08 -3.20 1.46
C SER A 10 -15.06 -3.15 0.31
N VAL A 11 -13.77 -3.28 0.61
CA VAL A 11 -12.68 -3.14 -0.37
C VAL A 11 -12.33 -4.51 -0.94
N ASP A 12 -12.53 -4.67 -2.25
CA ASP A 12 -12.04 -5.81 -3.02
C ASP A 12 -10.55 -5.58 -3.35
N LEU A 13 -9.66 -6.31 -2.67
CA LEU A 13 -8.22 -6.18 -2.85
C LEU A 13 -7.72 -6.80 -4.16
N ILE A 14 -8.47 -7.75 -4.73
CA ILE A 14 -8.11 -8.38 -6.01
C ILE A 14 -8.31 -7.39 -7.15
N ARG A 15 -9.36 -6.57 -7.07
CA ARG A 15 -9.70 -5.56 -8.09
C ARG A 15 -9.36 -4.13 -7.69
N LEU A 16 -8.55 -3.95 -6.65
CA LEU A 16 -8.19 -2.62 -6.17
C LEU A 16 -7.48 -1.81 -7.26
N ARG A 17 -6.62 -2.46 -8.05
CA ARG A 17 -5.98 -1.86 -9.23
C ARG A 17 -6.98 -1.18 -10.17
N ASP A 18 -8.09 -1.86 -10.48
CA ASP A 18 -9.14 -1.38 -11.36
C ASP A 18 -9.96 -0.25 -10.73
N ARG A 19 -9.85 -0.04 -9.42
CA ARG A 19 -10.46 1.10 -8.73
C ARG A 19 -9.49 2.29 -8.70
N VAL A 20 -8.23 2.03 -8.37
CA VAL A 20 -7.22 3.05 -8.06
C VAL A 20 -6.57 3.60 -9.33
N LEU A 21 -6.13 2.74 -10.25
CA LEU A 21 -5.31 3.11 -11.41
C LEU A 21 -6.11 3.37 -12.70
N THR A 22 -7.41 3.64 -12.62
CA THR A 22 -8.28 3.79 -13.81
C THR A 22 -8.23 5.13 -14.51
N ALA A 23 -7.79 6.19 -13.84
CA ALA A 23 -7.75 7.53 -14.43
C ALA A 23 -6.32 8.00 -14.71
N PRO A 24 -6.14 8.82 -15.75
CA PRO A 24 -4.84 9.40 -16.09
C PRO A 24 -4.34 10.33 -14.97
N CYS A 25 -3.07 10.19 -14.59
CA CYS A 25 -2.43 11.03 -13.57
C CYS A 25 -2.33 12.50 -14.00
N PHE A 26 -2.18 12.79 -15.29
CA PHE A 26 -1.89 14.15 -15.80
C PHE A 26 -3.13 14.95 -16.22
N THR A 27 -4.28 14.30 -16.40
CA THR A 27 -5.54 14.96 -16.80
C THR A 27 -6.68 14.65 -15.82
N GLY A 28 -6.35 14.10 -14.66
CA GLY A 28 -7.29 13.81 -13.58
C GLY A 28 -7.87 15.06 -12.93
N THR A 29 -8.98 14.87 -12.22
CA THR A 29 -9.60 15.91 -11.39
C THR A 29 -8.95 15.90 -10.02
N ALA A 30 -8.70 17.09 -9.44
CA ALA A 30 -8.19 17.18 -8.08
C ALA A 30 -9.11 16.44 -7.08
N GLY A 31 -8.52 15.59 -6.23
CA GLY A 31 -9.26 14.72 -5.31
C GLY A 31 -9.71 13.39 -5.92
N ASP A 32 -9.35 13.12 -7.18
CA ASP A 32 -9.66 11.87 -7.87
C ASP A 32 -8.44 11.28 -8.60
N TYR A 33 -7.23 11.65 -8.19
CA TYR A 33 -6.00 11.01 -8.67
C TYR A 33 -5.85 9.60 -8.08
N PRO A 34 -4.99 8.74 -8.65
CA PRO A 34 -4.76 7.40 -8.13
C PRO A 34 -4.46 7.37 -6.62
N TRP A 35 -3.57 8.24 -6.13
CA TRP A 35 -3.25 8.32 -4.70
C TRP A 35 -4.44 8.76 -3.83
N ASP A 36 -5.35 9.62 -4.33
CA ASP A 36 -6.56 10.02 -3.60
C ASP A 36 -7.58 8.86 -3.50
N ARG A 37 -7.67 8.05 -4.56
CA ARG A 37 -8.51 6.85 -4.59
C ARG A 37 -7.96 5.75 -3.71
N TRP A 38 -6.63 5.61 -3.69
CA TRP A 38 -5.94 4.71 -2.77
C TRP A 38 -6.21 5.10 -1.32
N GLU A 39 -6.05 6.37 -0.95
CA GLU A 39 -6.34 6.85 0.42
C GLU A 39 -7.77 6.49 0.86
N ARG A 40 -8.75 6.73 -0.01
CA ARG A 40 -10.14 6.40 0.25
C ARG A 40 -10.34 4.90 0.47
N ALA A 41 -9.71 4.07 -0.34
CA ALA A 41 -9.76 2.62 -0.18
C ALA A 41 -9.05 2.17 1.10
N ALA A 42 -7.90 2.76 1.45
CA ALA A 42 -7.17 2.45 2.68
C ALA A 42 -8.00 2.80 3.93
N LEU A 43 -8.64 3.97 3.95
CA LEU A 43 -9.56 4.38 5.02
C LEU A 43 -10.77 3.44 5.12
N GLU A 44 -11.37 3.04 4.00
CA GLU A 44 -12.47 2.05 3.96
C GLU A 44 -12.03 0.68 4.48
N ALA A 45 -10.78 0.27 4.22
CA ALA A 45 -10.21 -0.97 4.73
C ALA A 45 -9.83 -0.91 6.22
N GLY A 46 -9.91 0.27 6.85
CA GLY A 46 -9.65 0.46 8.28
C GLY A 46 -8.23 0.93 8.62
N VAL A 47 -7.44 1.38 7.63
CA VAL A 47 -6.15 2.03 7.89
C VAL A 47 -6.38 3.35 8.63
N ARG A 48 -5.60 3.61 9.69
CA ARG A 48 -5.65 4.87 10.46
C ARG A 48 -5.42 6.09 9.55
N ASN A 49 -6.09 7.20 9.86
CA ASN A 49 -6.18 8.34 8.95
C ASN A 49 -4.83 8.97 8.57
N ASP A 50 -3.94 9.12 9.55
CA ASP A 50 -2.59 9.64 9.35
C ASP A 50 -1.71 8.69 8.52
N LEU A 51 -1.79 7.38 8.76
CA LEU A 51 -1.07 6.40 7.95
C LEU A 51 -1.60 6.33 6.51
N ALA A 52 -2.92 6.44 6.32
CA ALA A 52 -3.51 6.58 4.98
C ALA A 52 -3.06 7.89 4.30
N GLY A 53 -2.92 8.99 5.05
CA GLY A 53 -2.36 10.24 4.52
C GLY A 53 -0.90 10.10 4.10
N LEU A 54 -0.09 9.40 4.90
CA LEU A 54 1.32 9.12 4.59
C LEU A 54 1.46 8.23 3.36
N GLY A 55 0.75 7.10 3.31
CA GLY A 55 0.80 6.21 2.15
C GLY A 55 0.33 6.88 0.86
N ARG A 56 -0.65 7.80 0.95
CA ARG A 56 -1.08 8.63 -0.18
C ARG A 56 0.06 9.52 -0.68
N ALA A 57 0.82 10.13 0.23
CA ALA A 57 1.96 10.96 -0.12
C ALA A 57 3.05 10.14 -0.83
N VAL A 58 3.42 8.97 -0.30
CA VAL A 58 4.40 8.06 -0.91
C VAL A 58 3.95 7.61 -2.31
N PHE A 59 2.70 7.17 -2.44
CA PHE A 59 2.13 6.74 -3.73
C PHE A 59 2.28 7.84 -4.79
N ARG A 60 1.96 9.09 -4.40
CA ARG A 60 2.07 10.27 -5.25
C ARG A 60 3.52 10.56 -5.62
N GLU A 61 4.43 10.62 -4.67
CA GLU A 61 5.82 11.05 -4.88
C GLU A 61 6.60 10.03 -5.72
N ALA A 62 6.34 8.74 -5.51
CA ALA A 62 6.86 7.67 -6.36
C ALA A 62 6.60 7.91 -7.85
N PHE A 63 5.47 8.52 -8.20
CA PHE A 63 5.14 8.88 -9.57
C PHE A 63 5.63 10.26 -9.97
N GLN A 64 5.41 11.28 -9.13
CA GLN A 64 5.73 12.67 -9.47
C GLN A 64 7.23 12.90 -9.63
N HIS A 65 8.04 12.21 -8.84
CA HIS A 65 9.50 12.32 -8.87
C HIS A 65 10.15 11.19 -9.68
N ASP A 66 9.34 10.41 -10.39
CA ASP A 66 9.77 9.35 -11.29
C ASP A 66 10.74 8.35 -10.63
N TRP A 67 10.43 7.91 -9.41
CA TRP A 67 11.21 6.89 -8.71
C TRP A 67 11.35 5.61 -9.55
N SER A 68 12.29 4.73 -9.17
CA SER A 68 12.53 3.48 -9.87
C SER A 68 11.25 2.64 -10.02
N ASN A 69 11.22 1.77 -11.04
CA ASN A 69 10.06 0.91 -11.26
C ASN A 69 9.81 -0.05 -10.09
N GLU A 70 10.89 -0.48 -9.43
CA GLU A 70 10.85 -1.30 -8.23
C GLU A 70 10.17 -0.57 -7.07
N LEU A 71 10.50 0.72 -6.87
CA LEU A 71 9.85 1.53 -5.83
C LEU A 71 8.42 1.88 -6.18
N LYS A 72 8.12 2.20 -7.44
CA LYS A 72 6.73 2.39 -7.88
C LYS A 72 5.90 1.11 -7.66
N ALA A 73 6.46 -0.07 -7.92
CA ALA A 73 5.81 -1.34 -7.65
C ALA A 73 5.51 -1.53 -6.16
N GLU A 74 6.50 -1.28 -5.29
CA GLU A 74 6.33 -1.29 -3.83
C GLU A 74 5.26 -0.29 -3.37
N CYS A 75 5.21 0.89 -4.00
CA CYS A 75 4.25 1.96 -3.70
C CYS A 75 2.91 1.80 -4.44
N GLY A 76 2.57 0.60 -4.90
CA GLY A 76 1.22 0.28 -5.36
C GLY A 76 0.91 0.56 -6.83
N TRP A 77 1.88 0.95 -7.65
CA TRP A 77 1.65 1.23 -9.07
C TRP A 77 1.45 -0.03 -9.94
N ILE A 78 1.61 -1.24 -9.37
CA ILE A 78 1.30 -2.51 -10.04
C ILE A 78 -0.05 -3.08 -9.61
N ASP A 79 -0.37 -3.06 -8.33
CA ASP A 79 -1.52 -3.75 -7.75
C ASP A 79 -2.63 -2.79 -7.27
N GLY A 80 -2.44 -1.48 -7.45
CA GLY A 80 -3.33 -0.45 -6.92
C GLY A 80 -3.13 -0.20 -5.43
N GLY A 81 -1.99 -0.62 -4.85
CA GLY A 81 -1.64 -0.43 -3.44
C GLY A 81 -2.33 -1.41 -2.50
N ALA A 82 -2.64 -2.62 -2.98
CA ALA A 82 -3.23 -3.66 -2.14
C ALA A 82 -2.22 -4.16 -1.09
N GLU A 83 -0.97 -4.40 -1.50
CA GLU A 83 0.15 -4.74 -0.61
C GLU A 83 0.38 -3.64 0.44
N MET A 84 0.33 -2.36 0.04
CA MET A 84 0.44 -1.24 0.97
C MET A 84 -0.65 -1.25 2.05
N ILE A 85 -1.92 -1.55 1.69
CA ILE A 85 -3.02 -1.66 2.65
C ILE A 85 -2.77 -2.83 3.62
N LEU A 86 -2.31 -3.98 3.10
CA LEU A 86 -2.00 -5.14 3.94
C LEU A 86 -0.87 -4.84 4.93
N HIS A 87 0.22 -4.20 4.49
CA HIS A 87 1.31 -3.80 5.38
C HIS A 87 0.89 -2.76 6.42
N ALA A 88 0.09 -1.75 6.02
CA ALA A 88 -0.41 -0.74 6.94
C ALA A 88 -1.31 -1.31 8.05
N LEU A 89 -2.01 -2.42 7.77
CA LEU A 89 -2.85 -3.10 8.76
C LEU A 89 -2.05 -4.11 9.59
N ALA A 90 -1.12 -4.84 8.97
CA ALA A 90 -0.35 -5.90 9.60
C ALA A 90 0.78 -5.37 10.50
N VAL A 91 1.50 -4.37 10.02
CA VAL A 91 2.73 -3.83 10.62
C VAL A 91 2.76 -2.29 10.52
N PRO A 92 1.81 -1.58 11.16
CA PRO A 92 1.63 -0.14 10.97
C PRO A 92 2.89 0.68 11.29
N ASP A 93 3.65 0.31 12.33
CA ASP A 93 4.85 1.05 12.74
C ASP A 93 6.01 0.86 11.75
N GLU A 94 6.14 -0.35 11.17
CA GLU A 94 7.12 -0.63 10.10
C GLU A 94 6.73 0.09 8.81
N ALA A 95 5.43 0.13 8.50
CA ALA A 95 4.91 0.90 7.37
C ALA A 95 5.21 2.40 7.51
N VAL A 96 4.98 3.00 8.68
CA VAL A 96 5.38 4.39 8.95
C VAL A 96 6.87 4.59 8.70
N THR A 97 7.71 3.78 9.36
CA THR A 97 9.16 3.91 9.28
C THR A 97 9.67 3.83 7.84
N ARG A 98 9.18 2.84 7.07
CA ARG A 98 9.56 2.66 5.68
C ARG A 98 9.08 3.80 4.79
N TRP A 99 7.85 4.25 4.97
CA TRP A 99 7.25 5.29 4.14
C TRP A 99 7.84 6.67 4.40
N GLU A 100 8.19 6.99 5.65
CA GLU A 100 8.94 8.21 5.99
C GLU A 100 10.33 8.19 5.35
N ALA A 101 11.07 7.08 5.47
CA ALA A 101 12.39 6.96 4.85
C ALA A 101 12.35 7.09 3.32
N LEU A 102 11.30 6.59 2.67
CA LEU A 102 11.11 6.74 1.22
C LEU A 102 10.92 8.21 0.80
N ILE A 103 10.14 8.97 1.57
CA ILE A 103 9.94 10.41 1.34
C ILE A 103 11.23 11.18 1.60
N GLU A 104 11.90 10.91 2.72
CA GLU A 104 13.13 11.60 3.10
C GLU A 104 14.25 11.39 2.09
N ALA A 105 14.41 10.16 1.60
CA ALA A 105 15.40 9.81 0.59
C ALA A 105 14.98 10.18 -0.83
N ASP A 106 13.77 10.70 -1.06
CA ASP A 106 13.19 10.92 -2.39
C ASP A 106 13.37 9.71 -3.34
N GLY A 107 13.20 8.50 -2.80
CA GLY A 107 13.39 7.25 -3.54
C GLY A 107 14.83 6.95 -4.00
N TYR A 108 15.85 7.69 -3.53
CA TYR A 108 17.25 7.39 -3.79
C TYR A 108 17.74 6.23 -2.91
N PRO A 109 18.16 5.08 -3.50
CA PRO A 109 18.51 3.89 -2.72
C PRO A 109 19.65 4.07 -1.72
N ASP A 110 20.63 4.91 -2.05
CA ASP A 110 21.82 5.13 -1.20
C ASP A 110 21.52 5.98 0.05
N GLU A 111 20.39 6.68 0.06
CA GLU A 111 19.96 7.57 1.15
C GLU A 111 18.88 6.92 2.04
N MET A 112 18.40 5.74 1.66
CA MET A 112 17.27 5.07 2.28
C MET A 112 17.71 4.13 3.40
N GLU A 113 17.50 4.56 4.64
CA GLU A 113 17.96 3.83 5.84
C GLU A 113 17.05 2.66 6.25
N ALA A 114 15.74 2.77 6.00
CA ALA A 114 14.78 1.74 6.40
C ALA A 114 14.67 0.63 5.34
N PRO A 115 14.73 -0.67 5.69
CA PRO A 115 14.58 -1.76 4.74
C PRO A 115 13.15 -1.87 4.19
N ARG A 116 13.00 -2.46 3.00
CA ARG A 116 11.68 -2.85 2.48
C ARG A 116 11.00 -3.83 3.45
N ILE A 117 9.69 -3.68 3.61
CA ILE A 117 8.85 -4.65 4.30
C ILE A 117 8.76 -5.90 3.43
N ASP A 118 9.42 -6.98 3.84
CA ASP A 118 9.52 -8.25 3.13
C ASP A 118 8.96 -9.38 4.00
N LEU A 119 7.66 -9.29 4.31
CA LEU A 119 6.96 -10.32 5.07
C LEU A 119 6.61 -11.46 4.11
N ASP A 120 6.99 -12.69 4.47
CA ASP A 120 6.51 -13.85 3.74
C ASP A 120 4.98 -14.01 3.90
N PRO A 121 4.31 -14.74 2.99
CA PRO A 121 2.85 -14.85 3.04
C PRO A 121 2.28 -15.42 4.34
N TYR A 122 3.01 -16.31 5.03
CA TYR A 122 2.58 -16.87 6.31
C TYR A 122 2.74 -15.85 7.44
N GLU A 123 3.88 -15.15 7.49
CA GLU A 123 4.06 -14.09 8.49
C GLU A 123 3.01 -12.98 8.31
N LEU A 124 2.79 -12.53 7.08
CA LEU A 124 1.75 -11.54 6.79
C LEU A 124 0.36 -12.02 7.24
N ALA A 125 0.03 -13.30 7.03
CA ALA A 125 -1.21 -13.89 7.51
C ALA A 125 -1.33 -13.85 9.04
N ASP A 126 -0.27 -14.25 9.75
CA ASP A 126 -0.20 -14.26 11.21
C ASP A 126 -0.45 -12.85 11.77
N ARG A 127 0.20 -11.82 11.18
CA ARG A 127 0.04 -10.42 11.60
C ARG A 127 -1.37 -9.88 11.34
N LEU A 128 -1.94 -10.19 10.18
CA LEU A 128 -3.31 -9.79 9.83
C LEU A 128 -4.34 -10.45 10.77
N GLU A 129 -4.16 -11.73 11.08
CA GLU A 129 -5.04 -12.45 12.00
C GLU A 129 -4.94 -11.91 13.43
N ALA A 130 -3.75 -11.49 13.87
CA ALA A 130 -3.55 -10.85 15.18
C ALA A 130 -4.34 -9.54 15.33
N VAL A 131 -4.63 -8.85 14.23
CA VAL A 131 -5.48 -7.64 14.21
C VAL A 131 -6.94 -7.94 13.81
N GLY A 132 -7.32 -9.22 13.74
CA GLY A 132 -8.70 -9.65 13.48
C GLY A 132 -9.10 -9.76 12.01
N ILE A 133 -8.15 -9.66 11.08
CA ILE A 133 -8.38 -9.83 9.64
C ILE A 133 -8.16 -11.30 9.27
N LYS A 134 -9.17 -11.96 8.71
CA LYS A 134 -9.08 -13.36 8.32
C LYS A 134 -8.27 -13.53 7.03
N SER A 135 -7.32 -14.46 7.04
CA SER A 135 -6.56 -14.86 5.85
C SER A 135 -7.14 -16.12 5.20
N SER A 136 -6.76 -16.38 3.94
CA SER A 136 -7.11 -17.61 3.22
C SER A 136 -6.06 -18.71 3.35
N ILE A 137 -5.01 -18.52 4.15
CA ILE A 137 -3.97 -19.53 4.33
C ILE A 137 -4.50 -20.67 5.19
N VAL A 138 -4.38 -21.90 4.68
CA VAL A 138 -4.65 -23.12 5.44
C VAL A 138 -3.34 -23.52 6.12
N ARG A 139 -3.27 -23.39 7.45
CA ARG A 139 -2.19 -23.99 8.24
C ARG A 139 -2.49 -25.48 8.38
N THR A 140 -1.56 -26.33 7.96
CA THR A 140 -1.68 -27.81 8.06
C THR A 140 -1.15 -28.30 9.39
#